data_AF-A0A6V7HPK9-F1
#
_entry.id   AF-A0A6V7HPK9-F1
#
_cell.length_a   1.000
_cell.length_b   1.000
_cell.length_c   1.000
_cell.angle_alpha   90.00
_cell.angle_beta   90.00
_cell.angle_gamma   90.00
#
_symmetry.space_group_name_H-M   'P 1'
#
loop_
_entity.id
_entity.type
_entity.pdbx_description
1 polymer ?
#
loop_
_entity_poly.entity_id
_entity_poly.type
_entity_poly.pdbx_seq_one_letter_code
_entity_poly.pdbx_strand_id
1 'polypeptide(L)'
;MAPTISSEIVTESECSRIISKRLMREEIIEFRILTWNVTPLSVIGGFTGQYFALNVTVSLENGSSRKFKFFLKCPPPNDTVYGTFVRENGNFDKEVYIYNNIFPRLLVDFDRFIVPECYLAVLDRVIVLDDLMDEDFVMLDKMIPVEMHHCRLVLSALAKFHA
;
A
#
# COMPACT_ATOMS: atom_id res chain seq x y z
N MET A 1 11.31 11.45 23.98
CA MET A 1 11.83 11.55 22.59
C MET A 1 10.70 12.11 21.75
N ALA A 2 10.95 13.12 20.92
CA ALA A 2 9.93 13.63 20.00
C ALA A 2 9.56 12.52 18.98
N PRO A 3 8.28 12.39 18.60
CA PRO A 3 7.91 11.46 17.56
C PRO A 3 8.68 11.78 16.29
N THR A 4 9.31 10.77 15.69
CA THR A 4 9.93 10.90 14.36
C THR A 4 8.79 10.90 13.33
N ILE A 5 8.94 11.52 12.16
CA ILE A 5 7.93 11.52 11.07
C ILE A 5 7.36 10.11 10.82
N SER A 6 8.19 9.08 10.97
CA SER A 6 7.78 7.67 10.92
C SER A 6 6.62 7.34 11.87
N SER A 7 6.71 7.75 13.14
CA SER A 7 5.69 7.46 14.18
C SER A 7 4.40 8.26 14.04
N GLU A 8 4.41 9.36 13.27
CA GLU A 8 3.20 10.12 12.95
C GLU A 8 2.36 9.41 11.88
N ILE A 9 3.03 8.74 10.93
CA ILE A 9 2.37 8.04 9.82
C ILE A 9 2.02 6.59 10.20
N VAL A 10 2.96 5.85 10.82
CA VAL A 10 2.78 4.46 11.25
C VAL A 10 3.37 4.28 12.66
N THR A 11 2.59 3.75 13.59
CA THR A 11 3.09 3.44 14.94
C THR A 11 3.89 2.14 14.99
N GLU A 12 4.69 1.92 16.03
CA GLU A 12 5.47 0.68 16.19
C GLU A 12 4.59 -0.58 16.26
N SER A 13 3.45 -0.51 16.96
CA SER A 13 2.49 -1.62 17.05
C SER A 13 1.85 -1.92 15.69
N GLU A 14 1.56 -0.89 14.90
CA GLU A 14 1.07 -1.05 13.53
C GLU A 14 2.12 -1.64 12.59
N CYS A 15 3.38 -1.19 12.70
CA CYS A 15 4.51 -1.76 11.97
C CYS A 15 4.63 -3.27 12.26
N SER A 16 4.55 -3.66 13.53
CA SER A 16 4.53 -5.08 13.93
C SER A 16 3.36 -5.85 13.32
N ARG A 17 2.15 -5.27 13.32
CA ARG A 17 0.96 -5.90 12.70
C ARG A 17 1.08 -6.03 11.18
N ILE A 18 1.63 -5.02 10.50
CA ILE A 18 1.89 -5.04 9.05
C ILE A 18 2.83 -6.20 8.70
N ILE A 19 3.96 -6.31 9.41
CA ILE A 19 4.93 -7.39 9.20
C ILE A 19 4.33 -8.75 9.52
N SER A 20 3.61 -8.87 10.65
CA SER A 20 2.94 -10.11 11.02
C SER A 20 2.00 -10.56 9.90
N LYS A 21 1.15 -9.66 9.36
CA LYS A 21 0.27 -9.99 8.23
C LYS A 21 1.03 -10.38 6.96
N ARG A 22 2.16 -9.71 6.66
CA ARG A 22 3.01 -10.05 5.50
C ARG A 22 3.66 -11.43 5.62
N LEU A 23 4.17 -11.76 6.81
CA LEU A 23 4.88 -13.01 7.09
C LEU A 23 3.94 -14.21 7.27
N MET A 24 2.70 -14.00 7.73
CA MET A 24 1.68 -15.04 7.78
C MET A 24 1.42 -15.67 6.41
N ARG A 25 1.62 -14.93 5.30
CA ARG A 25 1.51 -15.46 3.92
C ARG A 25 2.57 -16.50 3.59
N GLU A 26 3.66 -16.53 4.36
CA GLU A 26 4.77 -17.48 4.26
C GLU A 26 4.80 -18.43 5.47
N GLU A 27 3.72 -18.50 6.25
CA GLU A 27 3.60 -19.33 7.47
C GLU A 27 4.66 -19.03 8.55
N ILE A 28 5.24 -17.83 8.52
CA ILE A 28 6.23 -17.36 9.49
C ILE A 28 5.51 -16.57 10.60
N ILE A 29 5.64 -17.05 11.83
CA ILE A 29 4.92 -16.49 12.99
C ILE A 29 5.88 -15.70 13.89
N GLU A 30 7.09 -16.20 14.10
CA GLU A 30 8.08 -15.56 14.96
C GLU A 30 9.05 -14.69 14.16
N PHE A 31 9.12 -13.42 14.57
CA PHE A 31 10.07 -12.45 14.05
C PHE A 31 10.33 -11.39 15.11
N ARG A 32 11.43 -10.66 14.94
CA ARG A 32 11.71 -9.44 15.70
C ARG A 32 12.04 -8.32 14.74
N ILE A 33 11.37 -7.17 14.89
CA ILE A 33 11.73 -5.96 14.15
C ILE A 33 13.08 -5.47 14.68
N LEU A 34 14.05 -5.31 13.78
CA LEU A 34 15.36 -4.74 14.08
C LEU A 34 15.36 -3.23 13.89
N THR A 35 14.87 -2.77 12.75
CA THR A 35 14.79 -1.35 12.38
C THR A 35 13.59 -1.12 11.47
N TRP A 36 13.06 0.10 11.52
CA TRP A 36 12.07 0.56 10.56
C TRP A 36 12.15 2.08 10.38
N ASN A 37 11.74 2.56 9.20
CA ASN A 37 11.61 3.99 8.93
C ASN A 37 10.57 4.25 7.84
N VAL A 38 10.06 5.47 7.80
CA VAL A 38 9.24 5.97 6.70
C VAL A 38 10.03 7.02 5.93
N THR A 39 10.15 6.84 4.62
CA THR A 39 10.85 7.77 3.72
C THR A 39 9.89 8.32 2.66
N PRO A 40 9.91 9.63 2.35
CA PRO A 40 9.09 10.16 1.26
C PRO A 40 9.52 9.57 -0.09
N LEU A 41 8.56 9.29 -0.97
CA LEU A 41 8.85 8.87 -2.35
C LEU A 41 8.98 10.11 -3.23
N SER A 42 10.16 10.28 -3.85
CA SER A 42 10.66 11.56 -4.37
C SER A 42 10.15 11.98 -5.75
N VAL A 43 9.03 11.44 -6.23
CA VAL A 43 8.55 11.75 -7.59
C VAL A 43 7.08 12.14 -7.51
N ILE A 44 6.85 13.45 -7.37
CA ILE A 44 5.57 14.15 -7.52
C ILE A 44 4.43 13.38 -6.83
N GLY A 45 4.19 13.68 -5.55
CA GLY A 45 3.01 13.18 -4.84
C GLY A 45 1.78 13.30 -5.74
N GLY A 46 1.04 12.19 -5.88
CA GLY A 46 -0.10 12.17 -6.78
C GLY A 46 -1.10 13.25 -6.38
N PHE A 47 -1.87 13.74 -7.35
CA PHE A 47 -2.86 14.80 -7.13
C PHE A 47 -3.80 14.53 -5.94
N THR A 48 -4.03 13.25 -5.62
CA THR A 48 -4.92 12.82 -4.54
C THR A 48 -4.21 12.29 -3.29
N GLY A 49 -2.89 12.43 -3.14
CA GLY A 49 -2.20 11.92 -1.95
C GLY A 49 -0.69 12.13 -1.93
N GLN A 50 -0.12 12.06 -0.73
CA GLN A 50 1.32 12.04 -0.50
C GLN A 50 1.79 10.60 -0.39
N TYR A 51 2.98 10.32 -0.94
CA TYR A 51 3.49 8.96 -1.06
C TYR A 51 4.78 8.79 -0.25
N PHE A 52 4.85 7.67 0.47
CA PHE A 52 5.98 7.28 1.29
C PHE A 52 6.28 5.80 1.09
N ALA A 53 7.46 5.38 1.54
CA ALA A 53 7.82 3.98 1.69
C ALA A 53 8.07 3.68 3.16
N LEU A 54 7.47 2.61 3.67
CA LEU A 54 7.82 2.02 4.95
C LEU A 54 8.86 0.93 4.69
N ASN A 55 10.08 1.15 5.18
CA ASN A 55 11.16 0.18 5.12
C ASN A 55 11.30 -0.50 6.48
N VAL A 56 11.29 -1.82 6.51
CA VAL A 56 11.40 -2.60 7.75
C VAL A 56 12.44 -3.71 7.59
N THR A 57 13.32 -3.85 8.57
CA THR A 57 14.22 -4.99 8.67
C THR A 57 13.84 -5.85 9.87
N VAL A 58 13.68 -7.15 9.65
CA VAL A 58 13.33 -8.12 10.70
C VAL A 58 14.42 -9.18 10.82
N SER A 59 14.60 -9.75 12.02
CA SER A 59 15.30 -11.01 12.24
C SER A 59 14.29 -12.14 12.40
N LEU A 60 14.60 -13.29 11.80
CA LEU A 60 13.84 -14.54 11.92
C LEU A 60 14.52 -15.51 12.89
N GLU A 61 13.80 -16.55 13.32
CA GLU A 61 14.32 -17.58 14.24
C GLU A 61 15.62 -18.23 13.76
N ASN A 62 15.75 -18.47 12.45
CA ASN A 62 16.95 -19.05 11.84
C ASN A 62 18.17 -18.12 11.85
N GLY A 63 18.07 -16.96 12.52
CA GLY A 63 19.13 -15.95 12.60
C GLY A 63 19.28 -15.09 11.35
N SER A 64 18.55 -15.38 10.26
CA SER A 64 18.57 -14.57 9.05
C SER A 64 17.85 -13.24 9.24
N SER A 65 18.23 -12.24 8.46
CA SER A 65 17.51 -10.96 8.39
C SER A 65 16.84 -10.79 7.03
N ARG A 66 15.65 -10.19 7.02
CA ARG A 66 14.92 -9.84 5.80
C ARG A 66 14.50 -8.39 5.82
N LYS A 67 14.47 -7.79 4.64
CA LYS A 67 13.99 -6.42 4.42
C LYS A 67 12.64 -6.49 3.72
N PHE A 68 11.72 -5.66 4.18
CA PHE A 68 10.41 -5.45 3.58
C PHE A 68 10.26 -3.97 3.26
N LYS A 69 9.57 -3.69 2.16
CA LYS A 69 9.21 -2.35 1.72
C LYS A 69 7.73 -2.34 1.39
N PHE A 70 7.04 -1.31 1.83
CA PHE A 70 5.61 -1.13 1.62
C PHE A 70 5.36 0.27 1.08
N PHE A 71 4.38 0.38 0.19
CA PHE A 71 3.91 1.66 -0.32
C PHE A 71 2.90 2.27 0.65
N LEU A 72 3.13 3.53 1.02
CA LEU A 72 2.27 4.31 1.91
C LEU A 72 1.64 5.46 1.15
N LYS A 73 0.31 5.57 1.24
CA LYS A 73 -0.46 6.71 0.74
C LYS A 73 -1.14 7.43 1.88
N CYS A 74 -0.87 8.72 2.00
CA CYS A 74 -1.53 9.63 2.94
C CYS A 74 -2.40 10.64 2.16
N PRO A 75 -3.47 11.19 2.74
CA PRO A 75 -4.19 12.30 2.12
C PRO A 75 -3.28 13.52 1.99
N PRO A 76 -3.51 14.43 1.02
CA PRO A 76 -2.77 15.69 0.96
C PRO A 76 -3.04 16.57 2.19
N PRO A 77 -2.14 17.53 2.49
CA PRO A 77 -2.36 18.45 3.61
C PRO A 77 -3.65 19.25 3.45
N ASN A 78 -4.41 19.39 4.53
CA ASN A 78 -5.76 19.96 4.55
C ASN A 78 -5.82 21.43 4.12
N ASP A 79 -4.72 22.16 4.29
CA ASP A 79 -4.53 23.58 3.97
C ASP A 79 -4.21 23.82 2.48
N THR A 80 -4.13 22.76 1.68
CA THR A 80 -3.90 22.86 0.23
C THR A 80 -5.21 22.79 -0.56
N VAL A 81 -5.20 23.35 -1.78
CA VAL A 81 -6.32 23.24 -2.74
C VAL A 81 -6.62 21.76 -3.03
N TYR A 82 -5.57 20.94 -3.17
CA TYR A 82 -5.68 19.51 -3.39
C TYR A 82 -6.31 18.78 -2.20
N GLY A 83 -5.91 19.12 -0.97
CA GLY A 83 -6.48 18.55 0.25
C GLY A 83 -7.97 18.87 0.40
N THR A 84 -8.37 20.12 0.07
CA THR A 84 -9.78 20.51 0.04
C THR A 84 -10.56 19.71 -1.00
N PHE A 85 -10.04 19.61 -2.24
CA PHE A 85 -10.66 18.81 -3.29
C PHE A 85 -10.83 17.33 -2.89
N VAL A 86 -9.77 16.70 -2.36
CA VAL A 86 -9.78 15.28 -1.96
C VAL A 86 -10.83 15.03 -0.87
N ARG A 87 -10.93 15.94 0.12
CA ARG A 87 -11.87 15.84 1.24
C ARG A 87 -13.31 16.06 0.79
N GLU A 88 -13.59 17.09 0.00
CA GLU A 88 -14.94 17.38 -0.50
C GLU A 88 -15.49 16.26 -1.39
N ASN A 89 -14.62 15.60 -2.15
CA ASN A 89 -15.01 14.46 -2.98
C ASN A 89 -14.98 13.12 -2.22
N GLY A 90 -14.48 13.09 -0.98
CA GLY A 90 -14.32 11.88 -0.17
C GLY A 90 -13.40 10.84 -0.80
N ASN A 91 -12.38 11.25 -1.57
CA ASN A 91 -11.58 10.34 -2.39
C ASN A 91 -10.80 9.34 -1.52
N PHE A 92 -10.12 9.83 -0.48
CA PHE A 92 -9.35 8.98 0.42
C PHE A 92 -10.26 8.09 1.27
N ASP A 93 -11.38 8.62 1.76
CA ASP A 93 -12.37 7.92 2.55
C ASP A 93 -12.95 6.72 1.78
N LYS A 94 -13.29 6.93 0.51
CA LYS A 94 -13.75 5.85 -0.39
C LYS A 94 -12.69 4.77 -0.55
N GLU A 95 -11.42 5.14 -0.70
CA GLU A 95 -10.32 4.19 -0.85
C GLU A 95 -10.13 3.36 0.43
N VAL A 96 -10.10 4.01 1.60
CA VAL A 96 -10.07 3.33 2.91
C VAL A 96 -11.27 2.39 3.06
N TYR A 97 -12.46 2.85 2.69
CA TYR A 97 -13.67 2.04 2.76
C TYR A 97 -13.61 0.82 1.85
N ILE A 98 -13.12 0.99 0.61
CA ILE A 98 -12.96 -0.10 -0.35
C ILE A 98 -12.00 -1.16 0.19
N TYR A 99 -10.82 -0.78 0.66
CA TYR A 99 -9.83 -1.74 1.19
C TYR A 99 -10.30 -2.45 2.46
N ASN A 100 -11.04 -1.75 3.34
CA ASN A 100 -11.49 -2.36 4.61
C ASN A 100 -12.79 -3.17 4.48
N ASN A 101 -13.68 -2.83 3.55
CA ASN A 101 -15.05 -3.38 3.55
C ASN A 101 -15.46 -4.05 2.24
N ILE A 102 -14.99 -3.55 1.09
CA ILE A 102 -15.43 -4.05 -0.21
C ILE A 102 -14.50 -5.15 -0.71
N PHE A 103 -13.21 -4.87 -0.87
CA PHE A 103 -12.24 -5.84 -1.39
C PHE A 103 -12.15 -7.13 -0.57
N PRO A 104 -12.19 -7.12 0.77
CA PRO A 104 -12.18 -8.37 1.55
C PRO A 104 -13.38 -9.29 1.28
N ARG A 105 -14.48 -8.77 0.73
CA ARG A 105 -15.69 -9.54 0.40
C ARG A 105 -15.78 -9.85 -1.09
N LEU A 106 -15.37 -8.90 -1.93
CA LEU A 106 -15.45 -9.01 -3.38
C LEU A 106 -14.35 -9.92 -3.94
N LEU A 107 -13.15 -9.88 -3.37
CA LEU A 107 -11.96 -10.51 -3.95
C LEU A 107 -11.63 -11.88 -3.35
N VAL A 108 -12.56 -12.51 -2.62
CA VAL A 108 -12.34 -13.82 -1.98
C VAL A 108 -11.95 -14.89 -2.99
N ASP A 109 -12.60 -14.88 -4.16
CA ASP A 109 -12.36 -15.83 -5.25
C ASP A 109 -11.53 -15.24 -6.41
N PHE A 110 -10.97 -14.05 -6.21
CA PHE A 110 -10.16 -13.39 -7.22
C PHE A 110 -8.68 -13.78 -7.12
N ASP A 111 -8.02 -13.84 -8.27
CA ASP A 111 -6.58 -13.87 -8.32
C ASP A 111 -6.03 -12.62 -7.61
N ARG A 112 -5.13 -12.81 -6.63
CA ARG A 112 -4.51 -11.75 -5.81
C ARG A 112 -3.77 -10.66 -6.61
N PHE A 113 -3.62 -10.82 -7.93
CA PHE A 113 -2.88 -9.92 -8.80
C PHE A 113 -3.65 -8.69 -9.27
N ILE A 114 -4.95 -8.56 -8.97
CA ILE A 114 -5.79 -7.48 -9.52
C ILE A 114 -5.73 -6.21 -8.66
N VAL A 115 -5.41 -6.33 -7.37
CA VAL A 115 -5.19 -5.21 -6.45
C VAL A 115 -3.99 -5.51 -5.55
N PRO A 116 -3.20 -4.51 -5.10
CA PRO A 116 -2.17 -4.75 -4.12
C PRO A 116 -2.76 -5.17 -2.77
N GLU A 117 -2.06 -6.03 -2.01
CA GLU A 117 -2.51 -6.38 -0.66
C GLU A 117 -2.47 -5.14 0.23
N CYS A 118 -3.53 -4.93 1.01
CA CYS A 118 -3.59 -3.85 1.98
C CYS A 118 -3.29 -4.35 3.39
N TYR A 119 -2.26 -3.81 4.03
CA TYR A 119 -1.85 -4.20 5.38
C TYR A 119 -2.47 -3.36 6.48
N LEU A 120 -2.81 -2.11 6.15
CA LEU A 120 -3.40 -1.13 7.06
C LEU A 120 -4.10 -0.05 6.24
N ALA A 121 -5.36 0.27 6.55
CA ALA A 121 -6.05 1.42 6.00
C ALA A 121 -6.78 2.17 7.11
N VAL A 122 -6.33 3.38 7.41
CA VAL A 122 -6.84 4.23 8.49
C VAL A 122 -7.26 5.58 7.92
N LEU A 123 -8.52 5.92 8.16
CA LEU A 123 -9.16 7.16 7.71
C LEU A 123 -8.32 8.37 8.12
N ASP A 124 -8.25 9.38 7.24
CA ASP A 124 -7.52 10.63 7.39
C ASP A 124 -6.01 10.52 7.67
N ARG A 125 -5.42 9.32 7.56
CA ARG A 125 -4.00 9.11 7.89
C ARG A 125 -3.21 8.35 6.83
N VAL A 126 -3.46 7.05 6.67
CA VAL A 126 -2.56 6.21 5.86
C VAL A 126 -3.24 4.96 5.31
N ILE A 127 -2.87 4.61 4.09
CA ILE A 127 -3.09 3.29 3.49
C ILE A 127 -1.71 2.69 3.23
N VAL A 128 -1.48 1.47 3.72
CA VAL A 128 -0.24 0.69 3.57
C VAL A 128 -0.52 -0.49 2.65
N LEU A 129 0.18 -0.54 1.52
CA LEU A 129 0.01 -1.52 0.46
C LEU A 129 1.32 -2.25 0.16
N ASP A 130 1.24 -3.36 -0.58
CA ASP A 130 2.40 -3.93 -1.27
C ASP A 130 3.12 -2.83 -2.08
N ASP A 131 4.45 -2.82 -2.05
CA ASP A 131 5.23 -2.02 -2.99
C ASP A 131 5.40 -2.83 -4.29
N LEU A 132 4.56 -2.54 -5.28
CA LEU A 132 4.55 -3.28 -6.54
C LEU A 132 5.85 -3.12 -7.36
N MET A 133 6.66 -2.08 -7.10
CA MET A 133 7.97 -1.96 -7.76
C MET A 133 8.94 -3.04 -7.26
N ASP A 134 8.82 -3.46 -6.00
CA ASP A 134 9.61 -4.56 -5.44
C ASP A 134 9.13 -5.93 -5.99
N GLU A 135 7.96 -5.98 -6.66
CA GLU A 135 7.43 -7.14 -7.39
C GLU A 135 7.63 -7.03 -8.92
N ASP A 136 8.57 -6.18 -9.36
CA ASP A 136 8.92 -5.94 -10.77
C ASP A 136 7.78 -5.35 -11.64
N PHE A 137 6.71 -4.84 -11.03
CA PHE A 137 5.69 -4.11 -11.79
C PHE A 137 6.20 -2.71 -12.18
N VAL A 138 5.82 -2.30 -13.38
CA VAL A 138 6.16 -0.98 -13.93
C VAL A 138 4.89 -0.19 -14.25
N MET A 139 4.93 1.11 -13.96
CA MET A 139 3.90 2.02 -14.43
C MET A 139 4.14 2.30 -15.92
N LEU A 140 3.24 1.82 -16.77
CA LEU A 140 3.31 2.07 -18.21
C LEU A 140 3.10 3.56 -18.50
N ASP A 141 3.83 4.07 -19.50
CA ASP A 141 3.63 5.44 -19.98
C ASP A 141 2.25 5.55 -20.65
N LYS A 142 1.36 6.34 -20.06
CA LYS A 142 0.00 6.58 -20.56
C LYS A 142 -0.04 7.20 -21.96
N MET A 143 1.06 7.79 -22.42
CA MET A 143 1.18 8.37 -23.76
C MET A 143 1.55 7.34 -24.82
N ILE A 144 1.93 6.13 -24.40
CA ILE A 144 2.34 5.04 -25.29
C ILE A 144 1.20 3.99 -25.32
N PRO A 145 0.70 3.62 -26.51
CA PRO A 145 -0.28 2.54 -26.63
C PRO A 145 0.29 1.21 -26.13
N VAL A 146 -0.52 0.47 -25.38
CA VAL A 146 -0.15 -0.88 -24.93
C VAL A 146 -0.38 -1.92 -26.03
N GLU A 147 0.42 -2.98 -26.01
CA GLU A 147 0.25 -4.09 -26.96
C GLU A 147 -1.03 -4.92 -26.71
N MET A 148 -1.48 -5.64 -27.74
CA MET A 148 -2.70 -6.45 -27.70
C MET A 148 -2.73 -7.47 -26.53
N HIS A 149 -1.58 -7.99 -26.11
CA HIS A 149 -1.49 -8.88 -24.96
C HIS A 149 -1.93 -8.20 -23.65
N HIS A 150 -1.47 -6.98 -23.39
CA HIS A 150 -1.90 -6.18 -22.23
C HIS A 150 -3.40 -5.91 -22.27
N CYS A 151 -3.93 -5.54 -23.44
CA CYS A 151 -5.38 -5.33 -23.61
C CYS A 151 -6.19 -6.58 -23.21
N ARG A 152 -5.73 -7.77 -23.62
CA ARG A 152 -6.39 -9.03 -23.26
C ARG A 152 -6.35 -9.30 -21.76
N LEU A 153 -5.23 -9.03 -21.09
CA LEU A 153 -5.10 -9.17 -19.64
C LEU A 153 -6.04 -8.22 -18.90
N VAL A 154 -6.07 -6.93 -19.28
CA VAL A 154 -6.95 -5.92 -18.68
C VAL A 154 -8.42 -6.26 -18.88
N LEU A 155 -8.82 -6.63 -20.10
CA LEU A 155 -10.21 -7.01 -20.40
C LEU A 155 -10.64 -8.26 -19.65
N SER A 156 -9.75 -9.26 -19.50
CA SER A 156 -10.01 -10.46 -18.70
C SER A 156 -10.17 -10.12 -17.22
N ALA A 157 -9.29 -9.29 -16.65
CA ALA A 157 -9.40 -8.84 -15.28
C ALA A 157 -10.69 -8.04 -15.03
N LEU A 158 -11.05 -7.15 -15.95
CA LEU A 158 -12.28 -6.36 -15.87
C LEU A 158 -13.54 -7.24 -15.99
N ALA A 159 -13.54 -8.22 -16.90
CA ALA A 159 -14.65 -9.15 -17.04
C ALA A 159 -14.85 -10.00 -15.78
N LYS A 160 -13.75 -10.49 -15.17
CA LYS A 160 -13.81 -11.14 -13.85
C LYS A 160 -14.36 -10.18 -12.80
N PHE A 161 -13.86 -8.95 -12.73
CA PHE A 161 -14.25 -7.95 -11.73
C PHE A 161 -15.73 -7.56 -11.78
N HIS A 162 -16.35 -7.59 -12.96
CA HIS A 162 -17.76 -7.25 -13.16
C HIS A 162 -18.73 -8.44 -13.15
N ALA A 163 -18.24 -9.68 -13.11
CA ALA A 163 -19.08 -10.89 -13.08
C ALA A 163 -19.69 -11.14 -11.70
#